data_AF-A0A4S4F3U5-F1
#
_entry.id   AF-A0A4S4F3U5-F1
#
_cell.length_a   1.000
_cell.length_b   1.000
_cell.length_c   1.000
_cell.angle_alpha   90.00
_cell.angle_beta   90.00
_cell.angle_gamma   90.00
#
_symmetry.space_group_name_H-M   'P 1'
#
loop_
_entity.id
_entity.type
_entity.pdbx_description
1 polymer ?
#
loop_
_entity_poly.entity_id
_entity_poly.type
_entity_poly.pdbx_seq_one_letter_code
_entity_poly.pdbx_strand_id
1 'polypeptide(L)'
;MEETNKKKRVSKGMIVAVVVLAALVAGGLVWWGVASHRAGTRLAQARQACEWAQTDYATARKTYDDVAKNKTYAAAVKINAKQVKDAKTVETFAAARKAEAPEPVACPTDTKDAAQLERAAAGVRRAADWYASHATGTLDAADKVVESRDAKTLADARAALDKRVTEARKLYDSSKGKVAAGKTRDALKQQLDAAGALKDAKDVKELKDAKAALDQAMAAVTNSVHAKQEEDRKAAQEQAQREAEAQAAAQAQAAEQAQQAYTAPQQSYAPAYTAPATPQYTAPQQTTPQYTAPQQAAPAAPAAPVAPSTGGNSGGGPISGGHGCGSVCTSTTDTYDR
;
A
#
# COMPACT_ATOMS: atom_id res chain seq x y z
N MET A 1 13.97 13.98 -30.99
CA MET A 1 12.96 13.21 -31.76
C MET A 1 11.78 13.03 -30.84
N GLU A 2 10.85 13.97 -30.92
CA GLU A 2 9.70 14.11 -30.03
C GLU A 2 8.49 13.53 -30.76
N GLU A 3 8.20 12.25 -30.55
CA GLU A 3 6.96 11.66 -31.02
C GLU A 3 5.85 11.92 -30.00
N THR A 4 5.10 12.99 -30.26
CA THR A 4 3.83 13.28 -29.59
C THR A 4 2.83 12.16 -29.87
N ASN A 5 2.70 11.24 -28.93
CA ASN A 5 1.68 10.20 -28.94
C ASN A 5 0.30 10.86 -28.72
N LYS A 6 -0.32 11.33 -29.80
CA LYS A 6 -1.74 11.72 -29.85
C LYS A 6 -2.59 10.48 -29.57
N LYS A 7 -2.76 10.15 -28.28
CA LYS A 7 -3.84 9.30 -27.81
C LYS A 7 -5.14 9.97 -28.25
N LYS A 8 -5.75 9.46 -29.33
CA LYS A 8 -7.16 9.67 -29.65
C LYS A 8 -7.97 9.14 -28.46
N ARG A 9 -8.11 9.97 -27.43
CA ARG A 9 -9.21 9.92 -26.50
C ARG A 9 -10.44 10.18 -27.37
N VAL A 10 -11.14 9.11 -27.75
CA VAL A 10 -12.54 9.22 -28.16
C VAL A 10 -13.20 9.88 -26.96
N SER A 11 -13.34 11.20 -27.05
CA SER A 11 -13.73 12.03 -25.93
C SER A 11 -15.11 11.59 -25.51
N LYS A 12 -15.40 11.60 -24.20
CA LYS A 12 -16.74 11.40 -23.66
C LYS A 12 -17.80 12.22 -24.43
N GLY A 13 -17.38 13.33 -25.03
CA GLY A 13 -18.18 14.16 -25.93
C GLY A 13 -18.64 13.51 -27.23
N MET A 14 -17.97 12.52 -27.81
CA MET A 14 -18.42 11.94 -29.09
C MET A 14 -19.56 10.93 -28.93
N ILE A 15 -19.56 10.16 -27.84
CA ILE A 15 -20.67 9.24 -27.52
C ILE A 15 -21.85 10.05 -26.96
N VAL A 16 -21.60 11.01 -26.07
CA VAL A 16 -22.65 11.94 -25.60
C VAL A 16 -23.20 12.76 -26.77
N ALA A 17 -22.39 13.21 -27.73
CA ALA A 17 -22.89 13.92 -28.91
C ALA A 17 -23.73 13.01 -29.83
N VAL A 18 -23.36 11.74 -30.01
CA VAL A 18 -24.18 10.79 -30.78
C VAL A 18 -25.50 10.47 -30.07
N VAL A 19 -25.48 10.35 -28.74
CA VAL A 19 -26.68 10.10 -27.91
C VAL A 19 -27.59 11.34 -27.84
N VAL A 20 -27.02 12.53 -27.73
CA VAL A 20 -27.77 13.80 -27.75
C VAL A 20 -28.31 14.07 -29.15
N LEU A 21 -27.58 13.74 -30.22
CA LEU A 21 -28.10 13.78 -31.59
C LEU A 21 -29.27 12.80 -31.77
N ALA A 22 -29.16 11.58 -31.25
CA ALA A 22 -30.27 10.61 -31.27
C ALA A 22 -31.50 11.14 -30.50
N ALA A 23 -31.30 11.76 -29.32
CA ALA A 23 -32.38 12.34 -28.52
C ALA A 23 -33.00 13.61 -29.16
N LEU A 24 -32.20 14.47 -29.79
CA LEU A 24 -32.68 15.69 -30.45
C LEU A 24 -33.43 15.41 -31.76
N VAL A 25 -33.07 14.35 -32.49
CA VAL A 25 -33.83 13.87 -33.66
C VAL A 25 -35.19 13.30 -33.21
N ALA A 26 -35.23 12.58 -32.09
CA ALA A 26 -36.47 12.05 -31.51
C ALA A 26 -37.43 13.17 -31.03
N GLY A 27 -36.92 14.28 -30.48
CA GLY A 27 -37.74 15.41 -30.02
C GLY A 27 -38.12 16.42 -31.10
N GLY A 28 -37.20 16.73 -32.02
CA GLY A 28 -37.37 17.79 -33.02
C GLY A 28 -38.38 17.47 -34.13
N LEU A 29 -38.55 16.19 -34.48
CA LEU A 29 -39.42 15.79 -35.60
C LEU A 29 -40.90 15.64 -35.22
N VAL A 30 -41.20 15.48 -33.92
CA VAL A 30 -42.59 15.50 -33.41
C VAL A 30 -43.20 16.90 -33.58
N TRP A 31 -42.39 17.96 -33.48
CA TRP A 31 -42.86 19.35 -33.66
C TRP A 31 -43.20 19.68 -35.12
N TRP A 32 -42.47 19.15 -36.10
CA TRP A 32 -42.71 19.45 -37.52
C TRP A 32 -43.91 18.68 -38.10
N GLY A 33 -44.26 17.52 -37.53
CA GLY A 33 -45.35 16.67 -38.02
C GLY A 33 -46.77 17.11 -37.65
N VAL A 34 -46.94 17.98 -36.64
CA VAL A 34 -48.27 18.38 -36.12
C VAL A 34 -48.93 19.49 -36.97
N ALA A 35 -48.16 20.20 -37.80
CA ALA A 35 -48.67 21.37 -38.53
C ALA A 35 -49.36 21.06 -39.88
N SER A 36 -49.19 19.88 -40.48
CA SER A 36 -49.56 19.67 -41.88
C SER A 36 -50.48 18.46 -42.12
N HIS A 37 -51.77 18.76 -42.22
CA HIS A 37 -52.87 18.02 -42.89
C HIS A 37 -53.54 16.87 -42.11
N ARG A 38 -54.87 16.93 -42.04
CA ARG A 38 -55.78 16.12 -41.21
C ARG A 38 -56.51 15.05 -42.05
N ALA A 39 -56.82 13.92 -41.41
CA ALA A 39 -57.76 12.84 -41.78
C ALA A 39 -57.25 11.64 -42.61
N GLY A 40 -56.65 11.80 -43.80
CA GLY A 40 -56.04 10.66 -44.54
C GLY A 40 -54.60 10.33 -44.10
N THR A 41 -53.94 11.35 -43.57
CA THR A 41 -52.56 11.36 -43.09
C THR A 41 -52.40 10.72 -41.72
N ARG A 42 -53.42 10.67 -40.86
CA ARG A 42 -53.24 10.23 -39.47
C ARG A 42 -52.79 8.77 -39.37
N LEU A 43 -53.36 7.87 -40.18
CA LEU A 43 -52.92 6.47 -40.20
C LEU A 43 -51.53 6.33 -40.81
N ALA A 44 -51.21 7.07 -41.87
CA ALA A 44 -49.89 7.08 -42.48
C ALA A 44 -48.81 7.67 -41.54
N GLN A 45 -49.13 8.75 -40.84
CA GLN A 45 -48.30 9.38 -39.81
C GLN A 45 -48.14 8.46 -38.60
N ALA A 46 -49.19 7.75 -38.18
CA ALA A 46 -49.11 6.78 -37.09
C ALA A 46 -48.23 5.58 -37.47
N ARG A 47 -48.30 5.10 -38.72
CA ARG A 47 -47.40 4.06 -39.25
C ARG A 47 -45.96 4.54 -39.30
N GLN A 48 -45.72 5.72 -39.90
CA GLN A 48 -44.40 6.32 -39.97
C GLN A 48 -43.84 6.55 -38.56
N ALA A 49 -44.60 7.14 -37.64
CA ALA A 49 -44.17 7.34 -36.26
C ALA A 49 -43.80 6.03 -35.55
N CYS A 50 -44.47 4.92 -35.89
CA CYS A 50 -44.17 3.60 -35.36
C CYS A 50 -42.88 3.01 -35.98
N GLU A 51 -42.69 3.12 -37.29
CA GLU A 51 -41.46 2.70 -37.98
C GLU A 51 -40.22 3.47 -37.47
N TRP A 52 -40.36 4.78 -37.28
CA TRP A 52 -39.31 5.61 -36.68
C TRP A 52 -39.04 5.19 -35.24
N ALA A 53 -40.07 4.95 -34.44
CA ALA A 53 -39.90 4.44 -33.07
C ALA A 53 -39.16 3.09 -33.04
N GLN A 54 -39.43 2.18 -33.98
CA GLN A 54 -38.71 0.90 -34.09
C GLN A 54 -37.23 1.09 -34.46
N THR A 55 -36.95 2.05 -35.35
CA THR A 55 -35.57 2.40 -35.73
C THR A 55 -34.81 3.00 -34.55
N ASP A 56 -35.44 3.90 -33.79
CA ASP A 56 -34.89 4.49 -32.57
C ASP A 56 -34.66 3.40 -31.50
N TYR A 57 -35.61 2.49 -31.33
CA TYR A 57 -35.48 1.34 -30.44
C TYR A 57 -34.30 0.44 -30.80
N ALA A 58 -34.15 0.07 -32.08
CA ALA A 58 -33.02 -0.73 -32.55
C ALA A 58 -31.67 -0.03 -32.29
N THR A 59 -31.64 1.29 -32.49
CA THR A 59 -30.46 2.12 -32.24
C THR A 59 -30.14 2.22 -30.74
N ALA A 60 -31.14 2.45 -29.90
CA ALA A 60 -31.01 2.53 -28.45
C ALA A 60 -30.54 1.19 -27.86
N ARG A 61 -31.11 0.08 -28.33
CA ARG A 61 -30.70 -1.27 -27.94
C ARG A 61 -29.25 -1.57 -28.33
N LYS A 62 -28.87 -1.28 -29.58
CA LYS A 62 -27.47 -1.43 -30.03
C LYS A 62 -26.51 -0.58 -29.17
N THR A 63 -26.89 0.65 -28.86
CA THR A 63 -26.10 1.54 -27.99
C THR A 63 -25.93 0.95 -26.60
N TYR A 64 -26.99 0.38 -26.03
CA TYR A 64 -26.95 -0.31 -24.75
C TYR A 64 -26.03 -1.55 -24.80
N ASP A 65 -26.11 -2.37 -25.84
CA ASP A 65 -25.23 -3.53 -26.01
C ASP A 65 -23.74 -3.12 -26.15
N ASP A 66 -23.48 -1.95 -26.76
CA ASP A 66 -22.14 -1.38 -26.90
C ASP A 66 -21.58 -0.81 -25.57
N VAL A 67 -22.40 -0.57 -24.54
CA VAL A 67 -21.93 -0.14 -23.20
C VAL A 67 -20.94 -1.14 -22.62
N ALA A 68 -21.17 -2.44 -22.82
CA ALA A 68 -20.28 -3.48 -22.32
C ALA A 68 -18.87 -3.43 -22.95
N LYS A 69 -18.74 -2.86 -24.15
CA LYS A 69 -17.47 -2.68 -24.86
C LYS A 69 -16.72 -1.42 -24.40
N ASN A 70 -17.36 -0.56 -23.60
CA ASN A 70 -16.73 0.64 -23.06
C ASN A 70 -15.62 0.28 -22.07
N LYS A 71 -14.46 0.91 -22.20
CA LYS A 71 -13.29 0.67 -21.34
C LYS A 71 -13.57 1.03 -19.87
N THR A 72 -14.31 2.10 -19.61
CA THR A 72 -14.71 2.50 -18.25
C THR A 72 -15.60 1.43 -17.64
N TYR A 73 -16.59 0.94 -18.39
CA TYR A 73 -17.46 -0.14 -17.93
C TYR A 73 -16.64 -1.40 -17.60
N ALA A 74 -15.79 -1.84 -18.52
CA ALA A 74 -14.93 -3.01 -18.32
C ALA A 74 -13.96 -2.85 -17.13
N ALA A 75 -13.51 -1.63 -16.83
CA ALA A 75 -12.71 -1.32 -15.64
C ALA A 75 -13.56 -1.38 -14.36
N ALA A 76 -14.72 -0.72 -14.35
CA ALA A 76 -15.63 -0.66 -13.21
C ALA A 76 -16.13 -2.05 -12.79
N VAL A 77 -16.38 -2.96 -13.74
CA VAL A 77 -16.79 -4.35 -13.46
C VAL A 77 -15.76 -5.12 -12.63
N LYS A 78 -14.47 -4.75 -12.72
CA LYS A 78 -13.39 -5.41 -11.96
C LYS A 78 -13.14 -4.78 -10.59
N ILE A 79 -13.77 -3.63 -10.30
CA ILE A 79 -13.58 -2.89 -9.06
C ILE A 79 -14.58 -3.39 -8.02
N ASN A 80 -14.10 -3.74 -6.83
CA ASN A 80 -14.93 -4.15 -5.70
C ASN A 80 -15.06 -3.05 -4.65
N ALA A 81 -15.99 -3.23 -3.70
CA ALA A 81 -16.30 -2.27 -2.65
C ALA A 81 -15.11 -1.89 -1.75
N LYS A 82 -14.06 -2.72 -1.65
CA LYS A 82 -12.86 -2.43 -0.84
C LYS A 82 -11.86 -1.52 -1.58
N GLN A 83 -11.97 -1.44 -2.90
CA GLN A 83 -11.06 -0.68 -3.76
C GLN A 83 -11.54 0.76 -4.02
N VAL A 84 -12.75 1.10 -3.57
CA VAL A 84 -13.37 2.41 -3.73
C VAL A 84 -13.43 3.15 -2.40
N LYS A 85 -13.50 4.48 -2.47
CA LYS A 85 -13.69 5.32 -1.29
C LYS A 85 -15.13 5.21 -0.77
N ASP A 86 -16.08 5.12 -1.70
CA ASP A 86 -17.51 4.96 -1.42
C ASP A 86 -18.00 3.63 -1.99
N ALA A 87 -18.35 2.69 -1.11
CA ALA A 87 -18.88 1.38 -1.51
C ALA A 87 -20.23 1.48 -2.23
N LYS A 88 -21.02 2.54 -1.97
CA LYS A 88 -22.34 2.72 -2.60
C LYS A 88 -22.24 2.92 -4.10
N THR A 89 -21.12 3.43 -4.62
CA THR A 89 -20.93 3.56 -6.07
C THR A 89 -20.92 2.18 -6.74
N VAL A 90 -20.29 1.18 -6.10
CA VAL A 90 -20.24 -0.19 -6.61
C VAL A 90 -21.61 -0.85 -6.53
N GLU A 91 -22.36 -0.61 -5.45
CA GLU A 91 -23.73 -1.10 -5.30
C GLU A 91 -24.66 -0.50 -6.35
N THR A 92 -24.59 0.81 -6.58
CA THR A 92 -25.37 1.53 -7.59
C THR A 92 -25.06 1.00 -9.00
N PHE A 93 -23.77 0.79 -9.30
CA PHE A 93 -23.36 0.21 -10.57
C PHE A 93 -23.83 -1.24 -10.75
N ALA A 94 -23.79 -2.04 -9.68
CA ALA A 94 -24.31 -3.41 -9.70
C ALA A 94 -25.84 -3.44 -9.90
N ALA A 95 -26.58 -2.50 -9.30
CA ALA A 95 -28.02 -2.37 -9.49
C ALA A 95 -28.36 -1.95 -10.92
N ALA A 96 -27.66 -0.97 -11.49
CA ALA A 96 -27.86 -0.53 -12.88
C ALA A 96 -27.67 -1.68 -13.89
N ARG A 97 -26.70 -2.57 -13.63
CA ARG A 97 -26.45 -3.76 -14.47
C ARG A 97 -27.50 -4.86 -14.35
N LYS A 98 -28.30 -4.86 -13.29
CA LYS A 98 -29.36 -5.86 -13.03
C LYS A 98 -30.74 -5.38 -13.45
N ALA A 99 -30.85 -4.15 -13.96
CA ALA A 99 -32.13 -3.61 -14.38
C ALA A 99 -32.70 -4.44 -15.55
N GLU A 100 -33.96 -4.87 -15.39
CA GLU A 100 -34.66 -5.65 -16.40
C GLU A 100 -35.13 -4.77 -17.55
N ALA A 101 -34.88 -5.25 -18.76
CA ALA A 101 -35.31 -4.56 -19.97
C ALA A 101 -36.84 -4.63 -20.12
N PRO A 102 -37.46 -3.57 -20.67
CA PRO A 102 -38.89 -3.56 -20.96
C PRO A 102 -39.24 -4.61 -22.02
N GLU A 103 -40.48 -5.12 -21.96
CA GLU A 103 -40.97 -6.06 -22.96
C GLU A 103 -40.90 -5.47 -24.38
N PRO A 104 -40.54 -6.29 -25.38
CA PRO A 104 -40.46 -5.84 -26.76
C PRO A 104 -41.87 -5.51 -27.28
N VAL A 105 -42.11 -4.22 -27.55
CA VAL A 105 -43.33 -3.76 -28.21
C VAL A 105 -43.09 -3.74 -29.72
N ALA A 106 -43.96 -4.40 -30.48
CA ALA A 106 -43.92 -4.37 -31.94
C ALA A 106 -44.97 -3.38 -32.49
N CYS A 107 -44.67 -2.78 -33.64
CA CYS A 107 -45.63 -1.98 -34.39
C CYS A 107 -46.57 -2.90 -35.18
N PRO A 108 -47.90 -2.86 -34.96
CA PRO A 108 -48.84 -3.70 -35.70
C PRO A 108 -48.88 -3.29 -37.17
N THR A 109 -48.63 -4.22 -38.09
CA THR A 109 -48.61 -3.95 -39.54
C THR A 109 -50.01 -3.94 -40.17
N ASP A 110 -50.93 -4.73 -39.61
CA ASP A 110 -52.20 -5.05 -40.26
C ASP A 110 -53.37 -4.19 -39.75
N THR A 111 -53.11 -3.28 -38.81
CA THR A 111 -54.16 -2.46 -38.21
C THR A 111 -54.55 -1.27 -39.08
N LYS A 112 -55.86 -1.00 -39.11
CA LYS A 112 -56.46 0.22 -39.67
C LYS A 112 -56.78 1.24 -38.58
N ASP A 113 -56.53 0.92 -37.31
CA ASP A 113 -56.75 1.81 -36.18
C ASP A 113 -55.48 2.64 -35.90
N ALA A 114 -55.53 3.92 -36.26
CA ALA A 114 -54.46 4.87 -36.00
C ALA A 114 -54.16 5.01 -34.49
N ALA A 115 -55.17 4.89 -33.61
CA ALA A 115 -54.96 4.97 -32.17
C ALA A 115 -54.23 3.74 -31.62
N GLN A 116 -54.38 2.57 -32.24
CA GLN A 116 -53.61 1.38 -31.90
C GLN A 116 -52.13 1.53 -32.29
N LEU A 117 -51.85 2.09 -33.48
CA LEU A 117 -50.49 2.40 -33.92
C LEU A 117 -49.83 3.47 -33.06
N GLU A 118 -50.54 4.54 -32.71
CA GLU A 118 -50.02 5.58 -31.81
C GLU A 118 -49.69 5.01 -30.42
N ARG A 119 -50.52 4.12 -29.87
CA ARG A 119 -50.24 3.43 -28.60
C ARG A 119 -49.03 2.50 -28.70
N ALA A 120 -48.91 1.75 -29.79
CA ALA A 120 -47.76 0.89 -30.04
C ALA A 120 -46.48 1.73 -30.18
N ALA A 121 -46.50 2.80 -30.97
CA ALA A 121 -45.38 3.73 -31.13
C ALA A 121 -44.97 4.34 -29.78
N ALA A 122 -45.93 4.73 -28.94
CA ALA A 122 -45.63 5.21 -27.59
C ALA A 122 -44.99 4.15 -26.69
N GLY A 123 -45.41 2.88 -26.81
CA GLY A 123 -44.77 1.75 -26.12
C GLY A 123 -43.33 1.51 -26.57
N VAL A 124 -43.10 1.51 -27.88
CA VAL A 124 -41.76 1.38 -28.48
C VAL A 124 -40.86 2.53 -28.05
N ARG A 125 -41.37 3.77 -28.06
CA ARG A 125 -40.63 4.95 -27.58
C ARG A 125 -40.25 4.83 -26.11
N ARG A 126 -41.18 4.42 -25.23
CA ARG A 126 -40.86 4.17 -23.81
C ARG A 126 -39.75 3.13 -23.65
N ALA A 127 -39.76 2.08 -24.48
CA ALA A 127 -38.71 1.07 -24.46
C ALA A 127 -37.36 1.64 -24.96
N ALA A 128 -37.37 2.45 -26.02
CA ALA A 128 -36.19 3.14 -26.52
C ALA A 128 -35.60 4.12 -25.48
N ASP A 129 -36.46 4.91 -24.82
CA ASP A 129 -36.07 5.84 -23.76
C ASP A 129 -35.46 5.11 -22.55
N TRP A 130 -36.01 3.94 -22.20
CA TRP A 130 -35.45 3.09 -21.16
C TRP A 130 -34.03 2.63 -21.52
N TYR A 131 -33.80 2.14 -22.74
CA TYR A 131 -32.47 1.71 -23.19
C TYR A 131 -31.46 2.86 -23.23
N ALA A 132 -31.88 4.03 -23.72
CA ALA A 132 -31.03 5.22 -23.79
C ALA A 132 -30.64 5.73 -22.39
N SER A 133 -31.61 5.82 -21.47
CA SER A 133 -31.38 6.23 -20.08
C SER A 133 -30.57 5.21 -19.29
N HIS A 134 -30.79 3.91 -19.48
CA HIS A 134 -29.99 2.88 -18.81
C HIS A 134 -28.56 2.80 -19.36
N ALA A 135 -28.36 3.00 -20.67
CA ALA A 135 -27.01 3.04 -21.23
C ALA A 135 -26.18 4.18 -20.63
N THR A 136 -26.78 5.38 -20.56
CA THR A 136 -26.13 6.57 -19.98
C THR A 136 -25.94 6.44 -18.47
N GLY A 137 -26.97 6.02 -17.74
CA GLY A 137 -26.92 5.83 -16.28
C GLY A 137 -25.93 4.75 -15.86
N THR A 138 -25.81 3.65 -16.62
CA THR A 138 -24.84 2.59 -16.35
C THR A 138 -23.41 3.08 -16.55
N LEU A 139 -23.15 3.88 -17.60
CA LEU A 139 -21.84 4.48 -17.83
C LEU A 139 -21.49 5.54 -16.78
N ASP A 140 -22.45 6.36 -16.36
CA ASP A 140 -22.27 7.33 -15.27
C ASP A 140 -21.96 6.62 -13.94
N ALA A 141 -22.69 5.55 -13.62
CA ALA A 141 -22.39 4.73 -12.46
C ALA A 141 -21.01 4.06 -12.55
N ALA A 142 -20.60 3.59 -13.74
CA ALA A 142 -19.25 3.06 -13.96
C ALA A 142 -18.16 4.13 -13.76
N ASP A 143 -18.37 5.34 -14.28
CA ASP A 143 -17.47 6.47 -14.10
C ASP A 143 -17.34 6.81 -12.60
N LYS A 144 -18.44 6.89 -11.86
CA LYS A 144 -18.44 7.12 -10.41
C LYS A 144 -17.65 6.06 -9.63
N VAL A 145 -17.73 4.78 -10.03
CA VAL A 145 -16.93 3.71 -9.43
C VAL A 145 -15.43 3.94 -9.66
N VAL A 146 -15.04 4.30 -10.89
CA VAL A 146 -13.64 4.57 -11.23
C VAL A 146 -13.14 5.82 -10.49
N GLU A 147 -13.91 6.90 -10.47
CA GLU A 147 -13.60 8.12 -9.72
C GLU A 147 -13.44 7.86 -8.23
N SER A 148 -14.32 7.05 -7.64
CA SER A 148 -14.26 6.65 -6.23
C SER A 148 -13.01 5.83 -5.92
N ARG A 149 -12.59 4.95 -6.84
CA ARG A 149 -11.32 4.19 -6.75
C ARG A 149 -10.10 5.09 -6.88
N ASP A 150 -10.11 6.03 -7.80
CA ASP A 150 -9.00 6.97 -8.00
C ASP A 150 -8.88 7.92 -6.81
N ALA A 151 -10.01 8.40 -6.27
CA ALA A 151 -10.06 9.19 -5.05
C ALA A 151 -9.50 8.42 -3.84
N LYS A 152 -9.81 7.13 -3.70
CA LYS A 152 -9.21 6.28 -2.67
C LYS A 152 -7.70 6.16 -2.88
N THR A 153 -7.26 5.87 -4.10
CA THR A 153 -5.84 5.71 -4.42
C THR A 153 -5.04 6.98 -4.11
N LEU A 154 -5.62 8.15 -4.41
CA LEU A 154 -5.05 9.45 -4.09
C LEU A 154 -4.98 9.70 -2.59
N ALA A 155 -6.06 9.42 -1.86
CA ALA A 155 -6.09 9.56 -0.40
C ALA A 155 -5.05 8.65 0.27
N ASP A 156 -4.95 7.40 -0.15
CA ASP A 156 -3.99 6.43 0.38
C ASP A 156 -2.53 6.87 0.08
N ALA A 157 -2.27 7.41 -1.12
CA ALA A 157 -0.95 7.96 -1.47
C ALA A 157 -0.57 9.18 -0.63
N ARG A 158 -1.51 10.11 -0.39
CA ARG A 158 -1.29 11.26 0.50
C ARG A 158 -0.99 10.82 1.93
N ALA A 159 -1.82 9.93 2.48
CA ALA A 159 -1.61 9.41 3.82
C ALA A 159 -0.25 8.69 3.98
N ALA A 160 0.18 7.95 2.95
CA ALA A 160 1.49 7.30 2.94
C ALA A 160 2.65 8.32 2.90
N LEU A 161 2.50 9.41 2.15
CA LEU A 161 3.48 10.50 2.12
C LEU A 161 3.53 11.22 3.47
N ASP A 162 2.39 11.60 4.04
CA ASP A 162 2.29 12.31 5.32
C ASP A 162 2.91 11.52 6.48
N LYS A 163 2.61 10.22 6.53
CA LYS A 163 3.25 9.31 7.50
C LYS A 163 4.77 9.35 7.33
N ARG A 164 5.25 9.29 6.08
CA ARG A 164 6.68 9.28 5.81
C ARG A 164 7.36 10.61 6.09
N VAL A 165 6.70 11.74 5.83
CA VAL A 165 7.13 13.08 6.25
C VAL A 165 7.31 13.14 7.76
N THR A 166 6.37 12.57 8.52
CA THR A 166 6.46 12.51 9.98
C THR A 166 7.67 11.70 10.45
N GLU A 167 7.92 10.53 9.85
CA GLU A 167 9.09 9.70 10.16
C GLU A 167 10.41 10.40 9.77
N ALA A 168 10.45 11.01 8.59
CA ALA A 168 11.59 11.77 8.10
C ALA A 168 11.92 12.97 9.01
N ARG A 169 10.90 13.68 9.51
CA ARG A 169 11.10 14.81 10.43
C ARG A 169 11.71 14.36 11.76
N LYS A 170 11.23 13.24 12.32
CA LYS A 170 11.84 12.64 13.52
C LYS A 170 13.30 12.24 13.30
N LEU A 171 13.62 11.67 12.14
CA LEU A 171 15.00 11.33 11.78
C LEU A 171 15.87 12.59 11.61
N TYR A 172 15.33 13.61 10.95
CA TYR A 172 16.03 14.89 10.77
C TYR A 172 16.39 15.51 12.13
N ASP A 173 15.47 15.50 13.08
CA ASP A 173 15.71 16.05 14.42
C ASP A 173 16.70 15.19 15.22
N SER A 174 16.56 13.86 15.19
CA SER A 174 17.41 12.94 15.98
C SER A 174 18.85 12.81 15.46
N SER A 175 19.08 13.11 14.18
CA SER A 175 20.38 13.06 13.50
C SER A 175 21.25 14.30 13.69
N LYS A 176 20.74 15.35 14.36
CA LYS A 176 21.49 16.59 14.61
C LYS A 176 22.79 16.30 15.37
N GLY A 177 23.92 16.71 14.80
CA GLY A 177 25.26 16.49 15.37
C GLY A 177 25.80 15.06 15.26
N LYS A 178 25.02 14.13 14.68
CA LYS A 178 25.36 12.70 14.59
C LYS A 178 25.70 12.23 13.18
N VAL A 179 25.66 13.10 12.18
CA VAL A 179 26.00 12.77 10.78
C VAL A 179 27.44 13.10 10.47
N ALA A 180 28.11 12.26 9.68
CA ALA A 180 29.46 12.52 9.19
C ALA A 180 29.49 13.71 8.20
N ALA A 181 28.44 13.86 7.38
CA ALA A 181 28.35 14.90 6.35
C ALA A 181 27.11 15.78 6.54
N GLY A 182 27.32 17.07 6.87
CA GLY A 182 26.23 18.05 7.07
C GLY A 182 25.26 18.17 5.88
N LYS A 183 25.77 18.02 4.65
CA LYS A 183 25.00 18.05 3.40
C LYS A 183 23.89 16.99 3.32
N THR A 184 24.00 15.88 4.07
CA THR A 184 22.96 14.83 4.09
C THR A 184 21.70 15.29 4.81
N ARG A 185 21.82 16.09 5.88
CA ARG A 185 20.68 16.69 6.55
C ARG A 185 20.03 17.76 5.67
N ASP A 186 20.81 18.54 4.95
CA ASP A 186 20.28 19.57 4.05
C ASP A 186 19.46 18.94 2.91
N ALA A 187 19.95 17.85 2.32
CA ALA A 187 19.20 17.08 1.33
C ALA A 187 17.88 16.53 1.91
N LEU A 188 17.89 15.96 3.12
CA LEU A 188 16.67 15.49 3.78
C LEU A 188 15.69 16.64 4.06
N LYS A 189 16.18 17.81 4.47
CA LYS A 189 15.36 19.00 4.66
C LYS A 189 14.70 19.46 3.36
N GLN A 190 15.46 19.51 2.27
CA GLN A 190 14.92 19.88 0.96
C GLN A 190 13.80 18.93 0.52
N GLN A 191 13.95 17.62 0.75
CA GLN A 191 12.89 16.65 0.42
C GLN A 191 11.67 16.77 1.35
N LEU A 192 11.87 17.09 2.63
CA LEU A 192 10.77 17.40 3.56
C LEU A 192 9.97 18.62 3.09
N ASP A 193 10.66 19.70 2.70
CA ASP A 193 10.03 20.92 2.21
C ASP A 193 9.29 20.66 0.88
N ALA A 194 9.90 19.91 -0.04
CA ALA A 194 9.28 19.49 -1.29
C ALA A 194 8.03 18.62 -1.07
N ALA A 195 8.08 17.65 -0.16
CA ALA A 195 6.94 16.82 0.20
C ALA A 195 5.81 17.67 0.84
N GLY A 196 6.16 18.65 1.68
CA GLY A 196 5.19 19.57 2.28
C GLY A 196 4.49 20.47 1.25
N ALA A 197 5.14 20.80 0.15
CA ALA A 197 4.54 21.54 -0.97
C ALA A 197 3.46 20.73 -1.72
N LEU A 198 3.48 19.39 -1.62
CA LEU A 198 2.57 18.49 -2.33
C LEU A 198 1.26 18.16 -1.59
N LYS A 199 0.96 18.87 -0.49
CA LYS A 199 -0.26 18.65 0.32
C LYS A 199 -1.55 18.62 -0.50
N ASP A 200 -1.64 19.45 -1.54
CA ASP A 200 -2.83 19.60 -2.40
C ASP A 200 -2.67 18.90 -3.76
N ALA A 201 -1.52 18.23 -3.99
CA ALA A 201 -1.22 17.57 -5.26
C ALA A 201 -2.25 16.48 -5.58
N LYS A 202 -2.72 16.47 -6.83
CA LYS A 202 -3.73 15.52 -7.33
C LYS A 202 -3.13 14.36 -8.11
N ASP A 203 -1.84 14.44 -8.44
CA ASP A 203 -1.13 13.38 -9.13
C ASP A 203 -0.59 12.35 -8.14
N VAL A 204 -1.13 11.12 -8.22
CA VAL A 204 -0.69 9.99 -7.41
C VAL A 204 0.78 9.65 -7.66
N LYS A 205 1.27 9.82 -8.90
CA LYS A 205 2.66 9.54 -9.24
C LYS A 205 3.58 10.53 -8.56
N GLU A 206 3.27 11.82 -8.61
CA GLU A 206 4.04 12.88 -7.97
C GLU A 206 4.17 12.65 -6.46
N LEU A 207 3.07 12.28 -5.78
CA LEU A 207 3.08 11.92 -4.36
C LEU A 207 3.98 10.71 -4.06
N LYS A 208 3.93 9.68 -4.92
CA LYS A 208 4.76 8.47 -4.77
C LYS A 208 6.24 8.76 -5.03
N ASP A 209 6.54 9.56 -6.04
CA ASP A 209 7.92 9.96 -6.38
C ASP A 209 8.53 10.78 -5.23
N ALA A 210 7.77 11.73 -4.66
CA ALA A 210 8.21 12.50 -3.50
C ALA A 210 8.44 11.60 -2.28
N LYS A 211 7.57 10.62 -2.05
CA LYS A 211 7.77 9.63 -0.99
C LYS A 211 9.07 8.84 -1.21
N ALA A 212 9.34 8.41 -2.44
CA ALA A 212 10.55 7.66 -2.78
C ALA A 212 11.83 8.50 -2.60
N ALA A 213 11.80 9.77 -3.02
CA ALA A 213 12.91 10.71 -2.80
C ALA A 213 13.16 10.94 -1.31
N LEU A 214 12.10 11.04 -0.51
CA LEU A 214 12.20 11.14 0.95
C LEU A 214 12.78 9.86 1.57
N ASP A 215 12.37 8.68 1.09
CA ASP A 215 12.93 7.39 1.52
C ASP A 215 14.45 7.31 1.27
N GLN A 216 14.90 7.75 0.09
CA GLN A 216 16.32 7.79 -0.28
C GLN A 216 17.11 8.76 0.61
N ALA A 217 16.59 9.96 0.84
CA ALA A 217 17.25 10.94 1.70
C ALA A 217 17.34 10.46 3.15
N MET A 218 16.30 9.81 3.67
CA MET A 218 16.33 9.19 4.99
C MET A 218 17.40 8.09 5.07
N ALA A 219 17.49 7.21 4.07
CA ALA A 219 18.52 6.17 4.04
C ALA A 219 19.93 6.76 4.02
N ALA A 220 20.17 7.83 3.26
CA ALA A 220 21.45 8.53 3.22
C ALA A 220 21.82 9.14 4.59
N VAL A 221 20.87 9.73 5.31
CA VAL A 221 21.09 10.25 6.67
C VAL A 221 21.42 9.11 7.63
N THR A 222 20.65 8.01 7.62
CA THR A 222 20.93 6.83 8.46
C THR A 222 22.32 6.26 8.20
N ASN A 223 22.72 6.13 6.94
CA ASN A 223 24.06 5.66 6.57
C ASN A 223 25.15 6.64 7.04
N SER A 224 24.90 7.96 6.96
CA SER A 224 25.84 8.97 7.46
C SER A 224 25.98 8.96 8.98
N VAL A 225 24.89 8.67 9.70
CA VAL A 225 24.95 8.48 11.17
C VAL A 225 25.76 7.24 11.52
N HIS A 226 25.53 6.13 10.82
CA HIS A 226 26.27 4.90 11.04
C HIS A 226 27.77 5.06 10.73
N ALA A 227 28.11 5.74 9.63
CA ALA A 227 29.50 6.03 9.28
C ALA A 227 30.20 6.86 10.37
N LYS A 228 29.53 7.89 10.90
CA LYS A 228 30.08 8.68 12.01
C LYS A 228 30.26 7.84 13.27
N GLN A 229 29.29 7.00 13.62
CA GLN A 229 29.41 6.11 14.78
C GLN A 229 30.59 5.15 14.65
N GLU A 230 30.86 4.64 13.45
CA GLU A 230 32.00 3.78 13.18
C GLU A 230 33.33 4.54 13.35
N GLU A 231 33.42 5.77 12.83
CA GLU A 231 34.58 6.64 13.01
C GLU A 231 34.81 7.00 14.48
N ASP A 232 33.76 7.42 15.19
CA ASP A 232 33.81 7.76 16.62
C ASP A 232 34.23 6.53 17.45
N ARG A 233 33.77 5.33 17.10
CA ARG A 233 34.18 4.08 17.77
C ARG A 233 35.66 3.76 17.53
N LYS A 234 36.15 3.90 16.31
CA LYS A 234 37.58 3.68 16.00
C LYS A 234 38.46 4.68 16.73
N ALA A 235 38.09 5.96 16.72
CA ALA A 235 38.79 7.01 17.46
C ALA A 235 38.84 6.71 18.97
N ALA A 236 37.72 6.25 19.56
CA ALA A 236 37.68 5.85 20.96
C ALA A 236 38.58 4.64 21.28
N GLN A 237 38.65 3.65 20.37
CA GLN A 237 39.54 2.49 20.52
C GLN A 237 41.02 2.87 20.41
N GLU A 238 41.38 3.71 19.44
CA GLU A 238 42.75 4.22 19.30
C GLU A 238 43.17 5.04 20.53
N GLN A 239 42.27 5.87 21.05
CA GLN A 239 42.56 6.65 22.26
C GLN A 239 42.73 5.74 23.49
N ALA A 240 41.87 4.73 23.66
CA ALA A 240 42.03 3.75 24.74
C ALA A 240 43.35 2.95 24.64
N GLN A 241 43.78 2.60 23.42
CA GLN A 241 45.08 1.95 23.21
C GLN A 241 46.25 2.87 23.59
N ARG A 242 46.22 4.13 23.16
CA ARG A 242 47.26 5.12 23.53
C ARG A 242 47.32 5.35 25.04
N GLU A 243 46.17 5.41 25.71
CA GLU A 243 46.12 5.54 27.17
C GLU A 243 46.66 4.28 27.87
N ALA A 244 46.38 3.09 27.36
CA ALA A 244 46.94 1.83 27.89
C ALA A 244 48.46 1.72 27.69
N GLU A 245 48.98 2.10 26.51
CA GLU A 245 50.42 2.14 26.24
C GLU A 245 51.14 3.16 27.12
N ALA A 246 50.55 4.35 27.34
CA ALA A 246 51.09 5.36 28.23
C ALA A 246 51.16 4.86 29.69
N GLN A 247 50.12 4.16 30.16
CA GLN A 247 50.11 3.56 31.49
C GLN A 247 51.15 2.43 31.63
N ALA A 248 51.30 1.59 30.61
CA ALA A 248 52.31 0.53 30.59
C ALA A 248 53.74 1.10 30.62
N ALA A 249 54.01 2.16 29.85
CA ALA A 249 55.30 2.86 29.87
C ALA A 249 55.59 3.50 31.23
N ALA A 250 54.60 4.11 31.88
CA ALA A 250 54.75 4.68 33.21
C ALA A 250 55.04 3.59 34.28
N GLN A 251 54.39 2.43 34.19
CA GLN A 251 54.66 1.30 35.08
C GLN A 251 56.07 0.72 34.88
N ALA A 252 56.53 0.62 33.63
CA ALA A 252 57.88 0.14 33.32
C ALA A 252 58.96 1.06 33.92
N GLN A 253 58.80 2.39 33.79
CA GLN A 253 59.71 3.36 34.39
C GLN A 253 59.72 3.30 35.92
N ALA A 254 58.55 3.11 36.55
CA ALA A 254 58.48 2.95 38.00
C ALA A 254 59.17 1.67 38.49
N ALA A 255 59.08 0.57 37.73
CA ALA A 255 59.75 -0.68 38.05
C ALA A 255 61.29 -0.59 37.93
N GLU A 256 61.81 0.13 36.93
CA GLU A 256 63.26 0.35 36.79
C GLU A 256 63.84 1.20 37.94
N GLN A 257 63.13 2.25 38.37
CA GLN A 257 63.55 3.06 39.52
C GLN A 257 63.57 2.24 40.83
N ALA A 258 62.62 1.32 41.01
CA ALA A 258 62.59 0.44 42.18
C ALA A 258 63.77 -0.55 42.20
N GLN A 259 64.26 -1.01 41.04
CA GLN A 259 65.43 -1.89 40.98
C GLN A 259 66.74 -1.16 41.29
N GLN A 260 66.91 0.11 40.88
CA GLN A 260 68.12 0.89 41.20
C GLN A 260 68.23 1.26 42.70
N ALA A 261 67.09 1.36 43.41
CA ALA A 261 67.07 1.58 44.85
C ALA A 261 67.50 0.33 45.66
N TYR A 262 67.48 -0.87 45.06
CA TYR A 262 67.84 -2.13 45.73
C TYR A 262 69.33 -2.49 45.64
N THR A 263 70.15 -1.71 44.93
CA THR A 263 71.62 -1.90 44.86
C THR A 263 72.37 -0.81 45.64
N ALA A 264 72.06 -0.65 46.92
CA ALA A 264 72.90 0.09 47.86
C ALA A 264 73.70 -0.90 48.75
N PRO A 265 75.04 -0.86 48.80
CA PRO A 265 75.84 -1.76 49.62
C PRO A 265 75.70 -1.40 51.10
N GLN A 266 75.00 -2.22 51.88
CA GLN A 266 74.95 -2.10 53.34
C GLN A 266 76.30 -2.52 53.93
N GLN A 267 76.99 -1.56 54.54
CA GLN A 267 78.17 -1.80 55.35
C GLN A 267 77.79 -2.42 56.70
N SER A 268 78.60 -3.39 57.09
CA SER A 268 78.58 -4.17 58.32
C SER A 268 78.73 -3.31 59.59
N TYR A 269 77.89 -3.54 60.61
CA TYR A 269 78.27 -3.42 62.01
C TYR A 269 77.37 -4.29 62.91
N ALA A 270 77.98 -5.18 63.69
CA ALA A 270 77.35 -6.02 64.73
C ALA A 270 77.35 -5.30 66.09
N PRO A 271 76.50 -5.68 67.08
CA PRO A 271 76.93 -6.74 68.00
C PRO A 271 75.84 -7.68 68.58
N ALA A 272 76.28 -8.93 68.78
CA ALA A 272 76.15 -9.84 69.94
C ALA A 272 74.84 -10.07 70.75
N TYR A 273 74.36 -11.33 70.64
CA TYR A 273 73.97 -12.33 71.67
C TYR A 273 72.86 -12.08 72.72
N THR A 274 71.79 -12.89 72.68
CA THR A 274 71.57 -14.09 73.53
C THR A 274 70.25 -14.83 73.17
N ALA A 275 70.28 -16.17 73.20
CA ALA A 275 69.18 -17.13 72.96
C ALA A 275 68.83 -17.85 74.30
N PRO A 276 67.89 -18.84 74.44
CA PRO A 276 67.06 -19.53 73.43
C PRO A 276 65.60 -19.91 73.87
N ALA A 277 64.75 -20.33 72.92
CA ALA A 277 63.76 -21.43 73.09
C ALA A 277 63.11 -21.85 71.75
N THR A 278 63.13 -23.15 71.45
CA THR A 278 62.53 -23.83 70.28
C THR A 278 61.15 -24.44 70.66
N PRO A 279 60.45 -25.17 69.78
CA PRO A 279 60.01 -24.90 68.40
C PRO A 279 58.47 -25.04 68.28
N GLN A 280 57.82 -24.58 67.19
CA GLN A 280 56.79 -25.38 66.50
C GLN A 280 56.41 -24.81 65.13
N TYR A 281 56.37 -25.72 64.17
CA TYR A 281 56.01 -25.57 62.76
C TYR A 281 54.50 -25.32 62.59
N THR A 282 54.10 -24.30 61.83
CA THR A 282 53.04 -24.41 60.81
C THR A 282 53.04 -23.16 59.92
N ALA A 283 53.08 -23.39 58.60
CA ALA A 283 53.08 -22.36 57.57
C ALA A 283 51.76 -21.56 57.54
N PRO A 284 51.83 -20.26 57.19
CA PRO A 284 50.79 -19.65 56.37
C PRO A 284 51.35 -18.98 55.12
N GLN A 285 50.57 -19.12 54.06
CA GLN A 285 50.80 -18.66 52.71
C GLN A 285 50.85 -17.14 52.58
N GLN A 286 51.72 -16.67 51.68
CA GLN A 286 51.77 -15.29 51.24
C GLN A 286 50.51 -14.94 50.45
N THR A 287 49.84 -13.88 50.88
CA THR A 287 48.78 -13.19 50.15
C THR A 287 49.40 -12.36 49.02
N THR A 288 49.14 -12.75 47.78
CA THR A 288 49.30 -11.91 46.59
C THR A 288 48.11 -10.94 46.47
N PRO A 289 48.33 -9.63 46.26
CA PRO A 289 47.28 -8.73 45.79
C PRO A 289 47.00 -9.02 44.31
N GLN A 290 45.79 -9.50 44.00
CA GLN A 290 45.37 -9.78 42.64
C GLN A 290 44.94 -8.48 41.95
N TYR A 291 45.67 -8.10 40.90
CA TYR A 291 45.27 -7.03 39.97
C TYR A 291 44.02 -7.48 39.20
N THR A 292 42.95 -6.68 39.25
CA THR A 292 41.70 -6.94 38.53
C THR A 292 41.76 -6.27 37.16
N ALA A 293 41.80 -7.06 36.08
CA ALA A 293 41.58 -6.57 34.74
C ALA A 293 40.07 -6.39 34.49
N PRO A 294 39.61 -5.31 33.82
CA PRO A 294 38.22 -5.23 33.37
C PRO A 294 37.97 -6.26 32.26
N GLN A 295 36.95 -7.09 32.45
CA GLN A 295 36.53 -8.11 31.48
C GLN A 295 36.05 -7.47 30.18
N GLN A 296 36.68 -7.89 29.09
CA GLN A 296 36.22 -7.69 27.73
C GLN A 296 35.00 -8.60 27.49
N ALA A 297 33.84 -8.02 27.21
CA ALA A 297 32.65 -8.77 26.82
C ALA A 297 32.86 -9.41 25.44
N ALA A 298 32.79 -10.75 25.38
CA ALA A 298 32.76 -11.48 24.12
C ALA A 298 31.40 -11.27 23.40
N PRO A 299 31.38 -11.21 22.06
CA PRO A 299 30.16 -10.97 21.29
C PRO A 299 29.19 -12.16 21.34
N ALA A 300 27.90 -11.84 21.44
CA ALA A 300 26.80 -12.80 21.41
C ALA A 300 26.74 -13.57 20.08
N ALA A 301 26.61 -14.90 20.17
CA ALA A 301 26.30 -15.75 19.03
C ALA A 301 24.85 -15.50 18.53
N PRO A 302 24.60 -15.59 17.21
CA PRO A 302 23.26 -15.39 16.65
C PRO A 302 22.32 -16.57 16.98
N ALA A 303 21.09 -16.24 17.38
CA ALA A 303 20.04 -17.21 17.67
C ALA A 303 19.53 -17.89 16.39
N ALA A 304 19.42 -19.22 16.42
CA ALA A 304 18.67 -20.02 15.46
C ALA A 304 17.17 -20.12 15.89
N PRO A 305 16.25 -20.32 14.94
CA PRO A 305 14.82 -20.07 15.13
C PRO A 305 14.10 -21.14 15.96
N VAL A 306 13.23 -20.70 16.87
CA VAL A 306 12.29 -21.54 17.62
C VAL A 306 11.05 -21.84 16.77
N ALA A 307 10.77 -23.13 16.57
CA ALA A 307 9.47 -23.64 16.14
C ALA A 307 8.45 -23.55 17.31
N PRO A 308 7.14 -23.36 17.05
CA PRO A 308 6.16 -23.25 18.11
C PRO A 308 5.70 -24.63 18.56
N SER A 309 5.63 -24.87 19.86
CA SER A 309 4.78 -25.93 20.40
C SER A 309 4.08 -25.48 21.68
N THR A 310 2.86 -25.99 21.73
CA THR A 310 1.67 -25.67 22.50
C THR A 310 1.62 -26.31 23.89
N GLY A 311 0.85 -25.68 24.79
CA GLY A 311 0.25 -26.27 25.99
C GLY A 311 0.57 -25.45 27.25
N GLY A 312 -0.36 -24.94 28.07
CA GLY A 312 -1.79 -25.19 28.23
C GLY A 312 -2.08 -25.54 29.71
N ASN A 313 -2.91 -24.75 30.40
CA ASN A 313 -3.79 -25.14 31.53
C ASN A 313 -4.60 -23.91 32.01
N SER A 314 -5.85 -23.93 32.49
CA SER A 314 -6.73 -25.01 32.97
C SER A 314 -8.21 -24.54 32.94
N GLY A 315 -9.16 -25.47 32.82
CA GLY A 315 -10.55 -25.22 33.23
C GLY A 315 -11.61 -26.22 32.76
N GLY A 316 -11.78 -27.35 33.48
CA GLY A 316 -13.09 -27.94 33.77
C GLY A 316 -13.57 -29.20 33.02
N GLY A 317 -13.63 -30.34 33.73
CA GLY A 317 -14.69 -31.36 33.58
C GLY A 317 -14.30 -32.70 32.92
N PRO A 318 -14.53 -33.87 33.56
CA PRO A 318 -14.16 -35.19 33.02
C PRO A 318 -15.35 -35.96 32.43
N ILE A 319 -15.14 -36.72 31.36
CA ILE A 319 -15.92 -37.92 31.01
C ILE A 319 -15.09 -38.88 30.14
N SER A 320 -14.59 -39.92 30.82
CA SER A 320 -14.45 -41.34 30.46
C SER A 320 -14.40 -41.84 29.00
N GLY A 321 -13.37 -42.67 28.73
CA GLY A 321 -13.38 -43.83 27.83
C GLY A 321 -13.20 -43.54 26.33
N GLY A 322 -12.32 -44.17 25.55
CA GLY A 322 -11.47 -45.34 25.74
C GLY A 322 -11.23 -45.97 24.36
N HIS A 323 -9.96 -46.24 24.01
CA HIS A 323 -9.47 -47.15 22.96
C HIS A 323 -9.91 -46.86 21.49
N GLY A 324 -9.16 -47.10 20.42
CA GLY A 324 -7.93 -47.83 20.13
C GLY A 324 -7.79 -47.90 18.59
N CYS A 325 -6.57 -48.16 18.12
CA CYS A 325 -6.11 -48.21 16.73
C CYS A 325 -6.96 -49.00 15.71
N GLY A 326 -6.75 -48.72 14.41
CA GLY A 326 -6.71 -49.79 13.39
C GLY A 326 -7.18 -49.46 11.97
N SER A 327 -6.22 -49.31 11.05
CA SER A 327 -6.11 -49.90 9.70
C SER A 327 -7.32 -50.01 8.74
N VAL A 328 -7.05 -49.64 7.47
CA VAL A 328 -7.59 -50.14 6.17
C VAL A 328 -9.09 -50.24 5.90
N CYS A 329 -9.53 -49.53 4.85
CA CYS A 329 -10.56 -49.91 3.85
C CYS A 329 -10.41 -48.95 2.66
N THR A 330 -9.62 -49.24 1.62
CA THR A 330 -10.01 -49.85 0.32
C THR A 330 -11.39 -49.48 -0.24
N SER A 331 -11.35 -48.87 -1.44
CA SER A 331 -12.20 -49.08 -2.62
C SER A 331 -13.73 -48.97 -2.49
N THR A 332 -14.35 -48.10 -3.30
CA THR A 332 -15.23 -48.52 -4.42
C THR A 332 -15.53 -47.32 -5.34
N THR A 333 -15.06 -47.46 -6.57
CA THR A 333 -15.47 -46.84 -7.84
C THR A 333 -16.99 -46.95 -8.03
N ASP A 334 -17.69 -45.94 -8.56
CA ASP A 334 -18.23 -46.02 -9.93
C ASP A 334 -19.00 -44.78 -10.43
N THR A 335 -18.75 -44.53 -11.71
CA THR A 335 -19.45 -43.78 -12.78
C THR A 335 -20.68 -42.91 -12.51
N TYR A 336 -20.69 -41.74 -13.15
CA TYR A 336 -21.84 -41.30 -13.95
C TYR A 336 -21.37 -40.55 -15.20
N ASP A 337 -21.68 -41.13 -16.36
CA ASP A 337 -21.58 -40.56 -17.71
C ASP A 337 -23.01 -40.20 -18.14
N ARG A 338 -23.25 -38.91 -18.47
CA ARG A 338 -24.16 -38.44 -19.51
C ARG A 338 -23.95 -36.97 -19.82
#